data_AF-A0A9P7FLY9-F1
#
_entry.id   AF-A0A9P7FLY9-F1
#
_cell.length_a   1.000
_cell.length_b   1.000
_cell.length_c   1.000
_cell.angle_alpha   90.00
_cell.angle_beta   90.00
_cell.angle_gamma   90.00
#
_symmetry.space_group_name_H-M   'P 1'
#
loop_
_entity.id
_entity.type
_entity.pdbx_description
1 polymer ?
#
loop_
_entity_poly.entity_id
_entity_poly.type
_entity_poly.pdbx_seq_one_letter_code
_entity_poly.pdbx_strand_id
1 'polypeptide(L)'
;MLKSARKHNVSFAPLKLSEKLKNQIPAWLHLGAPPRTYNKVKNKCLQTTHNAKSVKDHRDIAERLTNINTHSNINTCICPACIENRLVGCKNPNKCTHIAQQILDSLNPIFNPNTSPRKDNLTLIYRRLEKNVRMQIQPNGEILFDPSIMTKNHISECFRIFTILDHLVQIPAYRLRTPRTQLTVYTDGLCTNNGKQNAVCSGGIWAGENHQLNKAIKIPRDNHSNQIGELTTVLVALQLVNPLSPLKIIID
;
A
#
# COMPACT_ATOMS: atom_id res chain seq x y z
N MET A 1 12.66 -3.50 -17.15
CA MET A 1 11.80 -2.51 -16.47
C MET A 1 12.58 -1.57 -15.55
N LEU A 2 13.18 -2.03 -14.43
CA LEU A 2 13.87 -1.15 -13.46
C LEU A 2 14.99 -0.27 -14.06
N LYS A 3 15.81 -0.82 -14.98
CA LYS A 3 16.83 -0.04 -15.71
C LYS A 3 16.22 1.09 -16.55
N SER A 4 15.09 0.81 -17.21
CA SER A 4 14.35 1.81 -18.01
C SER A 4 13.74 2.88 -17.11
N ALA A 5 13.13 2.47 -15.98
CA ALA A 5 12.59 3.40 -14.99
C ALA A 5 13.66 4.39 -14.49
N ARG A 6 14.85 3.89 -14.15
CA ARG A 6 15.99 4.75 -13.78
C ARG A 6 16.41 5.71 -14.90
N LYS A 7 16.44 5.24 -16.16
CA LYS A 7 16.78 6.07 -17.33
C LYS A 7 15.78 7.20 -17.54
N HIS A 8 14.50 6.95 -17.31
CA HIS A 8 13.41 7.90 -17.53
C HIS A 8 12.98 8.65 -16.25
N ASN A 9 13.80 8.61 -15.20
CA ASN A 9 13.53 9.23 -13.90
C ASN A 9 12.16 8.84 -13.30
N VAL A 10 11.74 7.60 -13.54
CA VAL A 10 10.52 7.01 -12.99
C VAL A 10 10.87 6.28 -11.70
N SER A 11 10.16 6.63 -10.63
CA SER A 11 10.37 6.04 -9.30
C SER A 11 9.56 4.77 -9.13
N PHE A 12 10.14 3.76 -8.50
CA PHE A 12 9.38 2.63 -7.96
C PHE A 12 8.99 2.97 -6.52
N ALA A 13 7.74 3.38 -6.36
CA ALA A 13 7.20 3.87 -5.10
C ALA A 13 5.92 3.09 -4.75
N PRO A 14 6.03 1.78 -4.46
CA PRO A 14 4.88 1.03 -3.99
C PRO A 14 4.47 1.48 -2.58
N LEU A 15 3.18 1.69 -2.38
CA LEU A 15 2.63 1.99 -1.04
C LEU A 15 2.57 0.72 -0.17
N LYS A 16 2.13 -0.40 -0.75
CA LYS A 16 2.00 -1.69 -0.07
C LYS A 16 2.06 -2.83 -1.11
N LEU A 17 3.00 -3.75 -0.93
CA LEU A 17 3.18 -4.90 -1.82
C LEU A 17 2.54 -6.16 -1.22
N SER A 18 1.87 -6.94 -2.06
CA SER A 18 1.50 -8.32 -1.74
C SER A 18 2.73 -9.22 -1.63
N GLU A 19 2.63 -10.32 -0.87
CA GLU A 19 3.72 -11.31 -0.77
C GLU A 19 4.14 -11.84 -2.15
N LYS A 20 3.14 -12.11 -3.02
CA LYS A 20 3.36 -12.52 -4.41
C LYS A 20 4.27 -11.55 -5.16
N LEU A 21 4.06 -10.24 -5.00
CA LEU A 21 4.90 -9.22 -5.66
C LEU A 21 6.27 -9.08 -5.00
N LYS A 22 6.36 -9.17 -3.66
CA LYS A 22 7.65 -9.17 -2.96
C LYS A 22 8.58 -10.27 -3.48
N ASN A 23 8.03 -11.46 -3.71
CA ASN A 23 8.74 -12.60 -4.28
C ASN A 23 9.25 -12.37 -5.72
N GLN A 24 8.61 -11.48 -6.49
CA GLN A 24 9.02 -11.16 -7.86
C GLN A 24 10.07 -10.05 -7.95
N ILE A 25 10.40 -9.39 -6.83
CA ILE A 25 11.40 -8.32 -6.82
C ILE A 25 12.76 -8.91 -7.23
N PRO A 26 13.52 -8.25 -8.12
CA PRO A 26 14.85 -8.72 -8.50
C PRO A 26 15.83 -8.73 -7.31
N ALA A 27 16.58 -9.83 -7.17
CA ALA A 27 17.53 -10.07 -6.10
C ALA A 27 18.69 -9.05 -6.01
N TRP A 28 19.08 -8.47 -7.15
CA TRP A 28 20.37 -7.76 -7.27
C TRP A 28 20.25 -6.30 -7.66
N LEU A 29 19.02 -5.82 -7.87
CA LEU A 29 18.75 -4.46 -8.33
C LEU A 29 17.59 -3.85 -7.54
N HIS A 30 17.76 -3.77 -6.22
CA HIS A 30 16.81 -3.08 -5.37
C HIS A 30 16.88 -1.57 -5.61
N LEU A 31 15.73 -0.96 -5.94
CA LEU A 31 15.63 0.48 -6.06
C LEU A 31 15.78 1.11 -4.68
N GLY A 32 16.71 2.05 -4.55
CA GLY A 32 17.13 2.64 -3.27
C GLY A 32 18.37 2.01 -2.64
N ALA A 33 18.85 0.85 -3.12
CA ALA A 33 20.14 0.32 -2.70
C ALA A 33 21.28 1.11 -3.36
N PRO A 34 22.35 1.47 -2.62
CA PRO A 34 23.51 2.13 -3.20
C PRO A 34 24.11 1.34 -4.39
N PRO A 35 24.76 2.01 -5.35
CA PRO A 35 25.48 1.32 -6.41
C PRO A 35 26.44 0.26 -5.86
N ARG A 36 26.55 -0.88 -6.55
CA ARG A 36 27.46 -2.00 -6.21
C ARG A 36 27.18 -2.70 -4.88
N THR A 37 26.05 -2.43 -4.21
CA THR A 37 25.65 -3.11 -2.95
C THR A 37 25.81 -4.63 -3.05
N TYR A 38 25.40 -5.20 -4.18
CA TYR A 38 25.38 -6.65 -4.37
C TYR A 38 26.44 -7.21 -5.33
N ASN A 39 27.34 -6.38 -5.87
CA ASN A 39 28.43 -6.83 -6.75
C ASN A 39 29.71 -7.16 -5.96
N LYS A 40 29.56 -7.87 -4.83
CA LYS A 40 30.67 -8.28 -3.97
C LYS A 40 31.05 -9.73 -4.30
N VAL A 41 32.34 -10.08 -4.16
CA VAL A 41 32.84 -11.45 -4.38
C VAL A 41 32.02 -12.49 -3.62
N LYS A 42 31.58 -12.16 -2.40
CA LYS A 42 30.75 -13.03 -1.57
C LYS A 42 29.39 -13.40 -2.21
N ASN A 43 28.84 -12.58 -3.09
CA ASN A 43 27.54 -12.82 -3.74
C ASN A 43 27.67 -13.59 -5.07
N LYS A 44 28.89 -13.74 -5.61
CA LYS A 44 29.12 -14.29 -6.95
C LYS A 44 28.52 -15.69 -7.10
N CYS A 45 28.70 -16.56 -6.10
CA CYS A 45 28.14 -17.92 -6.12
C CYS A 45 26.61 -17.91 -6.19
N LEU A 46 25.94 -17.00 -5.45
CA LEU A 46 24.48 -16.86 -5.51
C LEU A 46 24.01 -16.38 -6.89
N GLN A 47 24.77 -15.50 -7.54
CA GLN A 47 24.45 -14.97 -8.87
C GLN A 47 24.68 -15.98 -10.00
N THR A 48 25.79 -16.71 -9.97
CA THR A 48 26.21 -17.55 -11.09
C THR A 48 25.84 -19.01 -10.90
N THR A 49 26.11 -19.57 -9.72
CA THR A 49 25.97 -21.01 -9.46
C THR A 49 24.56 -21.36 -9.01
N HIS A 50 24.02 -20.58 -8.07
CA HIS A 50 22.62 -20.75 -7.65
C HIS A 50 21.63 -20.04 -8.58
N ASN A 51 22.12 -19.17 -9.49
CA ASN A 51 21.31 -18.41 -10.44
C ASN A 51 20.11 -17.70 -9.78
N ALA A 52 20.30 -17.18 -8.56
CA ALA A 52 19.25 -16.46 -7.86
C ALA A 52 18.93 -15.18 -8.64
N LYS A 53 17.68 -14.97 -9.05
CA LYS A 53 17.24 -13.81 -9.84
C LYS A 53 16.27 -12.92 -9.08
N SER A 54 15.60 -13.47 -8.08
CA SER A 54 14.52 -12.85 -7.33
C SER A 54 14.71 -12.97 -5.82
N VAL A 55 13.97 -12.15 -5.08
CA VAL A 55 13.90 -12.23 -3.61
C VAL A 55 13.35 -13.58 -3.15
N LYS A 56 12.46 -14.19 -3.93
CA LYS A 56 11.99 -15.57 -3.68
C LYS A 56 13.16 -16.55 -3.64
N ASP A 57 14.07 -16.48 -4.61
CA ASP A 57 15.23 -17.39 -4.66
C ASP A 57 16.10 -17.25 -3.42
N HIS A 58 16.29 -16.03 -2.91
CA HIS A 58 16.99 -15.82 -1.63
C HIS A 58 16.25 -16.42 -0.45
N ARG A 59 14.92 -16.26 -0.39
CA ARG A 59 14.08 -16.85 0.65
C ARG A 59 14.17 -18.38 0.64
N ASP A 60 14.00 -19.00 -0.53
CA ASP A 60 14.04 -20.45 -0.69
C ASP A 60 15.43 -21.03 -0.33
N ILE A 61 16.52 -20.31 -0.66
CA ILE A 61 17.87 -20.70 -0.23
C ILE A 61 18.02 -20.54 1.30
N ALA A 62 17.55 -19.44 1.88
CA ALA A 62 17.71 -19.09 3.29
C ALA A 62 16.85 -19.93 4.25
N GLU A 63 15.68 -20.41 3.81
CA GLU A 63 14.74 -21.24 4.58
C GLU A 63 15.38 -22.52 5.16
N ARG A 64 16.50 -22.95 4.58
CA ARG A 64 17.32 -24.06 5.10
C ARG A 64 17.84 -23.81 6.51
N LEU A 65 18.08 -22.55 6.91
CA LEU A 65 18.50 -22.21 8.27
C LEU A 65 17.43 -22.52 9.31
N THR A 66 16.15 -22.49 8.92
CA THR A 66 15.04 -22.80 9.82
C THR A 66 14.73 -24.30 9.89
N ASN A 67 15.22 -25.10 8.92
CA ASN A 67 14.98 -26.55 8.87
C ASN A 67 16.11 -27.32 9.56
N ILE A 68 16.20 -27.19 10.88
CA ILE A 68 17.27 -27.76 11.73
C ILE A 68 17.27 -29.30 11.68
N ASN A 69 16.12 -29.93 11.41
CA ASN A 69 15.99 -31.39 11.35
C ASN A 69 16.71 -31.99 10.13
N THR A 70 16.91 -31.21 9.07
CA THR A 70 17.50 -31.71 7.81
C THR A 70 18.80 -31.00 7.46
N HIS A 71 18.99 -29.75 7.88
CA HIS A 71 20.16 -28.93 7.55
C HIS A 71 21.04 -28.69 8.77
N SER A 72 22.32 -29.04 8.67
CA SER A 72 23.33 -28.70 9.66
C SER A 72 24.08 -27.43 9.27
N ASN A 73 24.31 -26.54 10.23
CA ASN A 73 25.01 -25.27 10.01
C ASN A 73 26.55 -25.43 9.91
N ILE A 74 27.00 -26.30 9.02
CA ILE A 74 28.41 -26.61 8.75
C ILE A 74 28.67 -26.59 7.23
N ASN A 75 29.93 -26.40 6.83
CA ASN A 75 30.31 -26.35 5.41
C ASN A 75 30.15 -27.68 4.66
N THR A 76 30.09 -28.81 5.37
CA THR A 76 29.99 -30.17 4.82
C THR A 76 28.59 -30.78 4.91
N CYS A 77 27.56 -30.00 5.26
CA CYS A 77 26.18 -30.46 5.44
C CYS A 77 25.70 -31.42 4.35
N ILE A 78 25.22 -32.61 4.74
CA ILE A 78 24.81 -33.70 3.84
C ILE A 78 23.32 -33.67 3.47
N CYS A 79 22.62 -32.57 3.73
CA CYS A 79 21.22 -32.46 3.33
C CYS A 79 21.10 -32.49 1.79
N PRO A 80 19.99 -33.01 1.23
CA PRO A 80 19.82 -33.15 -0.22
C PRO A 80 20.14 -31.86 -0.99
N ALA A 81 19.62 -30.72 -0.53
CA ALA A 81 19.88 -29.43 -1.15
C ALA A 81 21.37 -29.03 -1.11
N CYS A 82 22.11 -29.30 -0.03
CA CYS A 82 23.55 -28.99 0.03
C CYS A 82 24.38 -29.90 -0.89
N ILE A 83 23.95 -31.15 -1.09
CA ILE A 83 24.59 -32.08 -2.04
C ILE A 83 24.34 -31.59 -3.47
N GLU A 84 23.10 -31.30 -3.84
CA GLU A 84 22.73 -30.77 -5.15
C GLU A 84 23.48 -29.47 -5.49
N ASN A 85 23.57 -28.54 -4.54
CA ASN A 85 24.32 -27.31 -4.73
C ASN A 85 25.82 -27.58 -4.99
N ARG A 86 26.41 -28.57 -4.31
CA ARG A 86 27.81 -28.97 -4.55
C ARG A 86 27.99 -29.59 -5.93
N LEU A 87 27.04 -30.40 -6.40
CA LEU A 87 27.07 -31.01 -7.74
C LEU A 87 27.07 -29.97 -8.86
N VAL A 88 26.38 -28.84 -8.68
CA VAL A 88 26.39 -27.73 -9.64
C VAL A 88 27.57 -26.76 -9.44
N GLY A 89 28.51 -27.08 -8.54
CA GLY A 89 29.78 -26.36 -8.37
C GLY A 89 29.83 -25.37 -7.19
N CYS A 90 28.85 -25.36 -6.29
CA CYS A 90 28.93 -24.51 -5.08
C CYS A 90 29.90 -25.11 -4.06
N LYS A 91 30.97 -24.37 -3.74
CA LYS A 91 32.00 -24.84 -2.78
C LYS A 91 31.52 -24.88 -1.32
N ASN A 92 30.56 -24.03 -0.96
CA ASN A 92 30.05 -23.94 0.41
C ASN A 92 28.59 -23.48 0.41
N PRO A 93 27.63 -24.42 0.28
CA PRO A 93 26.21 -24.10 0.25
C PRO A 93 25.73 -23.41 1.53
N ASN A 94 26.22 -23.83 2.69
CA ASN A 94 25.85 -23.22 3.97
C ASN A 94 26.24 -21.73 4.02
N LYS A 95 27.43 -21.36 3.52
CA LYS A 95 27.83 -19.96 3.38
C LYS A 95 26.90 -19.18 2.45
N CYS A 96 26.48 -19.78 1.34
CA CYS A 96 25.54 -19.14 0.42
C CYS A 96 24.16 -18.92 1.07
N THR A 97 23.70 -19.88 1.87
CA THR A 97 22.51 -19.75 2.70
C THR A 97 22.58 -18.56 3.66
N HIS A 98 23.67 -18.42 4.42
CA HIS A 98 23.86 -17.27 5.31
C HIS A 98 23.91 -15.94 4.57
N ILE A 99 24.54 -15.89 3.41
CA ILE A 99 24.60 -14.67 2.60
C ILE A 99 23.21 -14.31 2.05
N ALA A 100 22.41 -15.30 1.63
CA ALA A 100 21.03 -15.06 1.20
C ALA A 100 20.18 -14.49 2.35
N GLN A 101 20.31 -15.04 3.56
CA GLN A 101 19.64 -14.53 4.75
C GLN A 101 20.07 -13.08 5.06
N GLN A 102 21.37 -12.79 5.04
CA GLN A 102 21.88 -11.42 5.24
C GLN A 102 21.32 -10.42 4.21
N ILE A 103 21.14 -10.85 2.96
CA ILE A 103 20.52 -9.99 1.93
C ILE A 103 19.06 -9.72 2.31
N LEU A 104 18.28 -10.75 2.67
CA LEU A 104 16.89 -10.60 3.10
C LEU A 104 16.76 -9.66 4.30
N ASP A 105 17.62 -9.82 5.31
CA ASP A 105 17.61 -9.00 6.53
C ASP A 105 17.94 -7.52 6.25
N SER A 106 18.72 -7.27 5.19
CA SER A 106 19.03 -5.91 4.74
C SER A 106 17.93 -5.24 3.91
N LEU A 107 16.91 -6.00 3.49
CA LEU A 107 15.82 -5.45 2.69
C LEU A 107 14.91 -4.57 3.54
N ASN A 108 14.48 -3.44 2.97
CA ASN A 108 13.42 -2.65 3.55
C ASN A 108 12.17 -3.52 3.80
N PRO A 109 11.44 -3.36 4.92
CA PRO A 109 10.24 -4.14 5.22
C PRO A 109 9.16 -4.11 4.13
N ILE A 110 9.08 -3.08 3.29
CA ILE A 110 8.14 -3.04 2.16
C ILE A 110 8.50 -4.09 1.09
N PHE A 111 9.77 -4.44 0.94
CA PHE A 111 10.28 -5.37 -0.06
C PHE A 111 10.59 -6.77 0.49
N ASN A 112 10.77 -6.91 1.80
CA ASN A 112 11.11 -8.18 2.44
C ASN A 112 9.88 -9.12 2.52
N PRO A 113 9.89 -10.34 1.93
CA PRO A 113 8.77 -11.27 1.98
C PRO A 113 8.51 -11.82 3.39
N ASN A 114 9.51 -11.80 4.27
CA ASN A 114 9.40 -12.30 5.64
C ASN A 114 8.69 -11.31 6.57
N THR A 115 8.46 -10.07 6.10
CA THR A 115 7.68 -9.07 6.84
C THR A 115 6.25 -9.04 6.32
N SER A 116 5.29 -9.16 7.24
CA SER A 116 3.88 -8.90 6.92
C SER A 116 3.55 -7.44 7.22
N PRO A 117 2.90 -6.71 6.30
CA PRO A 117 2.41 -5.38 6.63
C PRO A 117 1.33 -5.48 7.70
N ARG A 118 1.19 -4.43 8.52
CA ARG A 118 0.12 -4.37 9.52
C ARG A 118 -1.24 -4.55 8.83
N LYS A 119 -2.08 -5.42 9.40
CA LYS A 119 -3.46 -5.61 8.95
C LYS A 119 -4.29 -4.41 9.38
N ASP A 120 -4.77 -3.65 8.40
CA ASP A 120 -5.68 -2.52 8.59
C ASP A 120 -7.16 -2.97 8.58
N ASN A 121 -7.44 -4.19 8.11
CA ASN A 121 -8.80 -4.74 7.91
C ASN A 121 -9.70 -3.85 7.01
N LEU A 122 -9.08 -3.01 6.19
CA LEU A 122 -9.79 -2.08 5.31
C LEU A 122 -9.98 -2.65 3.91
N THR A 123 -9.06 -3.50 3.43
CA THR A 123 -9.26 -4.21 2.17
C THR A 123 -10.54 -5.03 2.23
N LEU A 124 -11.43 -4.81 1.26
CA LEU A 124 -12.68 -5.53 1.22
C LEU A 124 -12.44 -7.03 0.97
N ILE A 125 -13.12 -7.85 1.77
CA ILE A 125 -13.19 -9.29 1.54
C ILE A 125 -14.12 -9.57 0.35
N TYR A 126 -13.95 -10.75 -0.27
CA TYR A 126 -14.72 -11.21 -1.43
C TYR A 126 -16.23 -10.94 -1.29
N ARG A 127 -16.83 -11.32 -0.15
CA ARG A 127 -18.27 -11.10 0.12
C ARG A 127 -18.69 -9.63 0.09
N ARG A 128 -17.82 -8.70 0.55
CA ARG A 128 -18.09 -7.25 0.51
C ARG A 128 -17.97 -6.71 -0.91
N LEU A 129 -17.01 -7.20 -1.69
CA LEU A 129 -16.87 -6.87 -3.11
C LEU A 129 -18.09 -7.34 -3.92
N GLU A 130 -18.54 -8.58 -3.71
CA GLU A 130 -19.77 -9.08 -4.35
C GLU A 130 -20.99 -8.26 -3.96
N LYS A 131 -21.11 -7.87 -2.68
CA LYS A 131 -22.19 -6.98 -2.24
C LYS A 131 -22.12 -5.66 -2.99
N ASN A 132 -20.96 -5.02 -3.11
CA ASN A 132 -20.80 -3.78 -3.87
C ASN A 132 -21.28 -3.92 -5.32
N VAL A 133 -20.90 -5.00 -6.01
CA VAL A 133 -21.35 -5.27 -7.39
C VAL A 133 -22.88 -5.39 -7.47
N ARG A 134 -23.51 -6.06 -6.50
CA ARG A 134 -24.97 -6.19 -6.44
C ARG A 134 -25.68 -4.89 -6.08
N MET A 135 -25.07 -4.04 -5.27
CA MET A 135 -25.67 -2.76 -4.87
C MET A 135 -25.53 -1.70 -5.98
N GLN A 136 -24.50 -1.77 -6.83
CA GLN A 136 -24.32 -0.86 -7.97
C GLN A 136 -25.51 -0.81 -8.94
N ILE A 137 -26.26 -1.90 -9.07
CA ILE A 137 -27.42 -1.99 -9.97
C ILE A 137 -28.74 -1.55 -9.30
N GLN A 138 -28.72 -1.17 -8.01
CA GLN A 138 -29.91 -0.71 -7.30
C GLN A 138 -29.97 0.82 -7.29
N PRO A 139 -31.16 1.44 -7.46
CA PRO A 139 -31.31 2.90 -7.49
C PRO A 139 -30.73 3.63 -6.26
N ASN A 140 -30.77 2.99 -5.09
CA ASN A 140 -30.25 3.51 -3.81
C ASN A 140 -29.24 2.55 -3.16
N GLY A 141 -28.49 1.81 -3.97
CA GLY A 141 -27.60 0.79 -3.46
C GLY A 141 -26.37 1.36 -2.75
N GLU A 142 -26.26 1.12 -1.45
CA GLU A 142 -25.06 1.49 -0.68
C GLU A 142 -23.84 0.67 -1.11
N ILE A 143 -22.81 1.36 -1.63
CA ILE A 143 -21.51 0.76 -1.96
C ILE A 143 -20.53 1.09 -0.83
N LEU A 144 -19.86 0.06 -0.31
CA LEU A 144 -18.78 0.26 0.64
C LEU A 144 -17.50 0.62 -0.12
N PHE A 145 -16.95 1.80 0.10
CA PHE A 145 -15.67 2.19 -0.49
C PHE A 145 -14.54 1.20 -0.11
N ASP A 146 -13.76 0.73 -1.09
CA ASP A 146 -12.56 -0.09 -0.86
C ASP A 146 -11.30 0.80 -0.86
N PRO A 147 -10.75 1.17 0.31
CA PRO A 147 -9.55 1.98 0.41
C PRO A 147 -8.25 1.17 0.20
N SER A 148 -8.33 -0.06 -0.34
CA SER A 148 -7.17 -0.93 -0.52
C SER A 148 -6.13 -0.32 -1.47
N ILE A 149 -5.05 0.22 -0.89
CA ILE A 149 -3.85 0.71 -1.61
C ILE A 149 -2.84 -0.41 -1.96
N MET A 150 -3.18 -1.68 -1.71
CA MET A 150 -2.28 -2.81 -1.95
C MET A 150 -2.18 -3.10 -3.44
N THR A 151 -0.96 -3.03 -3.97
CA THR A 151 -0.64 -3.52 -5.31
C THR A 151 -0.61 -5.05 -5.28
N LYS A 152 -1.36 -5.70 -6.17
CA LYS A 152 -1.56 -7.17 -6.13
C LYS A 152 -1.03 -7.91 -7.35
N ASN A 153 -1.05 -7.28 -8.53
CA ASN A 153 -0.98 -8.03 -9.79
C ASN A 153 0.40 -8.00 -10.43
N HIS A 154 0.91 -6.81 -10.76
CA HIS A 154 2.18 -6.69 -11.48
C HIS A 154 3.06 -5.57 -10.91
N ILE A 155 4.38 -5.81 -10.88
CA ILE A 155 5.37 -4.84 -10.41
C ILE A 155 5.38 -3.53 -11.22
N SER A 156 4.83 -3.52 -12.44
CA SER A 156 4.67 -2.29 -13.24
C SER A 156 3.71 -1.28 -12.60
N GLU A 157 2.74 -1.73 -11.81
CA GLU A 157 1.78 -0.86 -11.10
C GLU A 157 2.43 -0.06 -9.97
N CYS A 158 3.70 -0.35 -9.64
CA CYS A 158 4.45 0.29 -8.56
C CYS A 158 5.26 1.50 -9.04
N PHE A 159 5.27 1.80 -10.34
CA PHE A 159 6.02 2.93 -10.88
C PHE A 159 5.19 4.22 -10.87
N ARG A 160 5.84 5.33 -10.53
CA ARG A 160 5.24 6.67 -10.41
C ARG A 160 6.17 7.69 -11.05
N ILE A 161 5.60 8.60 -11.84
CA ILE A 161 6.32 9.67 -12.55
C ILE A 161 6.30 11.00 -11.78
N PHE A 162 5.33 11.19 -10.88
CA PHE A 162 5.24 12.35 -9.99
C PHE A 162 5.58 11.92 -8.57
N THR A 163 6.87 11.86 -8.26
CA THR A 163 7.36 11.55 -6.90
C THR A 163 8.43 12.53 -6.49
N ILE A 164 8.41 12.95 -5.22
CA ILE A 164 9.54 13.63 -4.60
C ILE A 164 10.56 12.55 -4.21
N LEU A 165 11.71 12.54 -4.89
CA LEU A 165 12.74 11.49 -4.79
C LEU A 165 13.32 11.34 -3.35
N ASP A 166 13.22 12.38 -2.52
CA ASP A 166 13.74 12.35 -1.15
C ASP A 166 12.84 11.62 -0.13
N HIS A 167 11.66 11.13 -0.55
CA HIS A 167 10.67 10.50 0.34
C HIS A 167 10.29 9.06 -0.04
N LEU A 168 11.15 8.36 -0.80
CA LEU A 168 10.81 7.08 -1.46
C LEU A 168 10.48 5.89 -0.53
N VAL A 169 10.59 6.04 0.78
CA VAL A 169 10.23 5.00 1.74
C VAL A 169 9.37 5.60 2.85
N GLN A 170 8.11 5.90 2.54
CA GLN A 170 7.13 6.16 3.57
C GLN A 170 6.56 4.82 4.03
N ILE A 171 6.72 4.52 5.31
CA ILE A 171 5.87 3.52 5.98
C ILE A 171 4.44 3.96 5.72
N PRO A 172 3.57 3.13 5.10
CA PRO A 172 2.22 3.54 4.79
C PRO A 172 1.51 3.97 6.07
N ALA A 173 0.82 5.11 6.03
CA ALA A 173 0.03 5.59 7.14
C ALA A 173 -1.07 4.55 7.45
N TYR A 174 -1.03 3.97 8.64
CA TYR A 174 -2.05 3.04 9.10
C TYR A 174 -3.14 3.82 9.83
N ARG A 175 -4.40 3.59 9.47
CA ARG A 175 -5.53 4.17 10.19
C ARG A 175 -5.54 3.64 11.63
N LEU A 176 -5.69 4.54 12.60
CA LEU A 176 -5.91 4.18 13.99
C LEU A 176 -7.26 3.46 14.12
N ARG A 177 -7.39 2.55 15.10
CA ARG A 177 -8.67 1.83 15.31
C ARG A 177 -9.77 2.86 15.57
N THR A 178 -10.82 2.78 14.76
CA THR A 178 -11.98 3.69 14.81
C THR A 178 -13.00 3.22 15.84
N PRO A 179 -13.74 4.14 16.49
CA PRO A 179 -15.00 3.82 17.18
C PRO A 179 -15.98 3.11 16.23
N ARG A 180 -16.83 2.22 16.75
CA ARG A 180 -17.74 1.40 15.93
C ARG A 180 -19.01 2.13 15.47
N THR A 181 -19.36 3.23 16.12
CA THR A 181 -20.61 3.94 15.88
C THR A 181 -20.51 4.83 14.64
N GLN A 182 -21.36 4.55 13.65
CA GLN A 182 -21.47 5.39 12.46
C GLN A 182 -22.30 6.63 12.80
N LEU A 183 -21.77 7.80 12.49
CA LEU A 183 -22.50 9.06 12.53
C LEU A 183 -23.16 9.29 11.18
N THR A 184 -24.45 9.65 11.16
CA THR A 184 -25.13 10.10 9.95
C THR A 184 -25.29 11.61 10.03
N VAL A 185 -24.89 12.30 8.96
CA VAL A 185 -25.13 13.74 8.79
C VAL A 185 -25.86 13.98 7.48
N TYR A 186 -26.75 14.95 7.50
CA TYR A 186 -27.47 15.47 6.35
C TYR A 186 -26.84 16.81 6.02
N THR A 187 -26.50 17.00 4.75
CA THR A 187 -25.91 18.24 4.25
C THR A 187 -26.77 18.75 3.12
N ASP A 188 -27.03 20.06 3.11
CA ASP A 188 -27.76 20.75 2.05
C ASP A 188 -27.05 22.08 1.76
N GLY A 189 -26.99 22.45 0.48
CA GLY A 189 -26.46 23.71 -0.01
C GLY A 189 -27.54 24.52 -0.72
N LEU A 190 -27.73 25.76 -0.30
CA LEU A 190 -28.66 26.70 -0.92
C LEU A 190 -27.89 27.83 -1.59
N CYS A 191 -28.27 28.21 -2.81
CA CYS A 191 -27.82 29.44 -3.44
C CYS A 191 -29.00 30.33 -3.87
N THR A 192 -29.11 31.50 -3.24
CA THR A 192 -30.01 32.56 -3.71
C THR A 192 -29.42 33.23 -4.95
N ASN A 193 -30.27 33.66 -5.90
CA ASN A 193 -29.87 34.29 -7.16
C ASN A 193 -28.82 33.49 -7.96
N ASN A 194 -28.87 32.16 -7.90
CA ASN A 194 -27.92 31.28 -8.59
C ASN A 194 -27.78 31.65 -10.09
N GLY A 195 -26.53 31.75 -10.56
CA GLY A 195 -26.21 32.17 -11.93
C GLY A 195 -26.21 33.68 -12.18
N LYS A 196 -26.46 34.51 -11.15
CA LYS A 196 -26.38 35.98 -11.24
C LYS A 196 -25.14 36.51 -10.50
N GLN A 197 -24.74 37.73 -10.83
CA GLN A 197 -23.58 38.39 -10.20
C GLN A 197 -23.77 38.62 -8.69
N ASN A 198 -25.00 38.72 -8.22
CA ASN A 198 -25.36 38.87 -6.81
C ASN A 198 -25.81 37.55 -6.15
N ALA A 199 -25.37 36.41 -6.70
CA ALA A 199 -25.60 35.10 -6.09
C ALA A 199 -25.00 35.05 -4.68
N VAL A 200 -25.68 34.41 -3.74
CA VAL A 200 -25.17 34.15 -2.39
C VAL A 200 -25.53 32.74 -1.99
N CYS A 201 -24.53 31.94 -1.65
CA CYS A 201 -24.71 30.56 -1.19
C CYS A 201 -24.33 30.34 0.28
N SER A 202 -25.00 29.36 0.86
CA SER A 202 -24.85 28.89 2.23
C SER A 202 -25.12 27.39 2.25
N GLY A 203 -24.90 26.74 3.39
CA GLY A 203 -25.40 25.40 3.59
C GLY A 203 -25.57 25.03 5.05
N GLY A 204 -26.15 23.86 5.26
CA GLY A 204 -26.52 23.36 6.58
C GLY A 204 -26.00 21.95 6.80
N ILE A 205 -25.54 21.69 8.01
CA ILE A 205 -25.22 20.35 8.51
C ILE A 205 -26.24 20.01 9.59
N TRP A 206 -26.87 18.85 9.49
CA TRP A 206 -27.77 18.31 10.51
C TRP A 206 -27.40 16.87 10.88
N ALA A 207 -27.21 16.60 12.16
CA ALA A 207 -26.73 15.32 12.70
C ALA A 207 -27.72 14.70 13.71
N GLY A 208 -28.89 15.31 13.90
CA GLY A 208 -29.91 14.89 14.88
C GLY A 208 -30.38 16.05 15.75
N GLU A 209 -31.43 15.82 16.54
CA GLU A 209 -31.96 16.83 17.47
C GLU A 209 -30.90 17.24 18.50
N ASN A 210 -30.71 18.55 18.69
CA ASN A 210 -29.75 19.15 19.64
C ASN A 210 -28.29 18.65 19.50
N HIS A 211 -27.92 18.09 18.34
CA HIS A 211 -26.57 17.58 18.13
C HIS A 211 -25.57 18.73 17.95
N GLN A 212 -24.44 18.68 18.66
CA GLN A 212 -23.40 19.74 18.63
C GLN A 212 -22.77 20.02 17.25
N LEU A 213 -22.98 19.11 16.29
CA LEU A 213 -22.51 19.26 14.91
C LEU A 213 -23.51 19.98 14.01
N ASN A 214 -24.73 20.23 14.48
CA ASN A 214 -25.71 21.00 13.72
C ASN A 214 -25.17 22.41 13.50
N LYS A 215 -25.08 22.83 12.23
CA LYS A 215 -24.44 24.09 11.89
C LYS A 215 -24.97 24.67 10.60
N ALA A 216 -25.27 25.96 10.61
CA ALA A 216 -25.45 26.75 9.40
C ALA A 216 -24.10 27.38 9.00
N ILE A 217 -23.77 27.34 7.71
CA ILE A 217 -22.49 27.78 7.17
C ILE A 217 -22.78 28.85 6.12
N LYS A 218 -22.19 30.02 6.32
CA LYS A 218 -22.09 31.04 5.28
C LYS A 218 -20.80 30.81 4.51
N ILE A 219 -20.89 30.70 3.18
CA ILE A 219 -19.72 30.45 2.35
C ILE A 219 -19.06 31.79 2.04
N PRO A 220 -17.81 32.03 2.48
CA PRO A 220 -17.10 33.26 2.14
C PRO A 220 -16.50 33.15 0.73
N ARG A 221 -16.50 34.26 -0.03
CA ARG A 221 -15.82 34.56 -1.33
C ARG A 221 -16.78 34.90 -2.46
N ASP A 222 -16.20 35.45 -3.52
CA ASP A 222 -16.83 35.62 -4.83
C ASP A 222 -16.97 34.28 -5.56
N ASN A 223 -17.93 34.20 -6.49
CA ASN A 223 -18.39 32.99 -7.21
C ASN A 223 -19.27 32.07 -6.36
N HIS A 224 -20.52 32.49 -6.14
CA HIS A 224 -21.54 31.67 -5.50
C HIS A 224 -22.30 30.84 -6.53
N SER A 225 -22.53 29.56 -6.21
CA SER A 225 -23.43 28.67 -6.95
C SER A 225 -24.00 27.61 -6.02
N ASN A 226 -25.06 26.92 -6.45
CA ASN A 226 -25.64 25.81 -5.67
C ASN A 226 -24.61 24.71 -5.41
N GLN A 227 -23.85 24.36 -6.44
CA GLN A 227 -22.81 23.33 -6.42
C GLN A 227 -21.69 23.66 -5.42
N ILE A 228 -21.33 24.94 -5.31
CA ILE A 228 -20.37 25.41 -4.29
C ILE A 228 -20.98 25.30 -2.89
N GLY A 229 -22.27 25.64 -2.75
CA GLY A 229 -23.09 25.41 -1.56
C GLY A 229 -22.97 24.00 -1.01
N GLU A 230 -23.36 23.04 -1.83
CA GLU A 230 -23.40 21.60 -1.54
C GLU A 230 -22.00 21.06 -1.18
N LEU A 231 -21.00 21.27 -2.05
CA LEU A 231 -19.65 20.73 -1.86
C LEU A 231 -18.94 21.33 -0.64
N THR A 232 -19.12 22.64 -0.39
CA THR A 232 -18.48 23.29 0.77
C THR A 232 -19.07 22.77 2.07
N THR A 233 -20.37 22.48 2.09
CA THR A 233 -21.05 21.95 3.27
C THR A 233 -20.57 20.54 3.62
N VAL A 234 -20.40 19.68 2.61
CA VAL A 234 -19.76 18.37 2.77
C VAL A 234 -18.33 18.50 3.31
N LEU A 235 -17.53 19.43 2.77
CA LEU A 235 -16.17 19.67 3.23
C LEU A 235 -16.12 20.09 4.70
N VAL A 236 -16.99 21.01 5.11
CA VAL A 236 -17.05 21.47 6.51
C VAL A 236 -17.52 20.35 7.43
N ALA A 237 -18.48 19.52 7.01
CA ALA A 237 -18.89 18.33 7.78
C ALA A 237 -17.69 17.39 8.02
N LEU A 238 -16.88 17.13 6.98
CA LEU A 238 -15.66 16.32 7.10
C LEU A 238 -14.60 16.94 8.02
N GLN A 239 -14.54 18.27 8.13
CA GLN A 239 -13.61 18.98 9.02
C GLN A 239 -14.06 18.98 10.48
N LEU A 240 -15.37 18.95 10.75
CA LEU A 240 -15.93 18.98 12.10
C LEU A 240 -16.05 17.59 12.73
N VAL A 241 -16.30 16.57 11.92
CA VAL A 241 -16.42 15.19 12.40
C VAL A 241 -15.04 14.65 12.77
N ASN A 242 -14.98 13.89 13.87
CA ASN A 242 -13.76 13.18 14.24
C ASN A 242 -13.27 12.35 13.03
N PRO A 243 -12.02 12.52 12.55
CA PRO A 243 -11.49 11.83 11.37
C PRO A 243 -11.52 10.29 11.46
N LEU A 244 -11.70 9.75 12.67
CA LEU A 244 -11.80 8.33 12.95
C LEU A 244 -13.24 7.83 13.08
N SER A 245 -14.27 8.67 13.07
CA SER A 245 -15.66 8.21 13.12
C SER A 245 -16.13 7.76 11.73
N PRO A 246 -16.72 6.56 11.58
CA PRO A 246 -17.43 6.21 10.36
C PRO A 246 -18.55 7.25 10.12
N LEU A 247 -18.59 7.85 8.93
CA LEU A 247 -19.53 8.92 8.60
C LEU A 247 -20.38 8.51 7.40
N LYS A 248 -21.70 8.61 7.51
CA LYS A 248 -22.65 8.59 6.40
C LYS A 248 -23.06 10.03 6.12
N ILE A 249 -22.83 10.51 4.91
CA ILE A 249 -23.30 11.81 4.46
C ILE A 249 -24.49 11.57 3.55
N ILE A 250 -25.61 12.20 3.85
CA ILE A 250 -26.81 12.24 3.01
C ILE A 250 -26.87 13.66 2.44
N ILE A 251 -26.84 13.74 1.12
CA ILE A 251 -26.93 14.96 0.34
C ILE A 251 -28.04 14.75 -0.70
N ASP A 252 -28.71 15.83 -1.04
CA ASP A 252 -29.74 15.93 -2.05
C ASP A 252 -29.19 16.06 -3.49
#